data_AF-A0A1B6ZBZ0-F1
#
_entry.id   AF-A0A1B6ZBZ0-F1
#
_cell.length_a   1.000
_cell.length_b   1.000
_cell.length_c   1.000
_cell.angle_alpha   90.00
_cell.angle_beta   90.00
_cell.angle_gamma   90.00
#
_symmetry.space_group_name_H-M   'P 1'
#
loop_
_entity.id
_entity.type
_entity.pdbx_description
1 polymer ?
#
loop_
_entity_poly.entity_id
_entity_poly.type
_entity_poly.pdbx_seq_one_letter_code
_entity_poly.pdbx_strand_id
1 'polypeptide(L)'
;MSRRRSLFLVGTFLVILAGFWYFCGVERNYCAVSSNRGSVEIGSKFDIRIGQDYTSADRTLKADEFKFGYQKDNKFVYRETSWRRGYIEITVEDDAVTKIRWRYDFMAI
;
A
#
# COMPACT_ATOMS: atom_id res chain seq x y z
N MET A 1 -45.88 -1.54 22.53
CA MET A 1 -44.66 -1.08 21.81
C MET A 1 -43.65 -2.23 21.81
N SER A 2 -43.45 -3.01 20.74
CA SER A 2 -42.61 -4.22 20.89
C SER A 2 -41.80 -4.64 19.65
N ARG A 3 -42.40 -4.91 18.49
CA ARG A 3 -41.63 -5.49 17.36
C ARG A 3 -40.83 -4.50 16.50
N ARG A 4 -41.41 -3.35 16.15
CA ARG A 4 -40.76 -2.39 15.23
C ARG A 4 -39.51 -1.72 15.80
N ARG A 5 -39.50 -1.44 17.11
CA ARG A 5 -38.33 -0.89 17.80
C ARG A 5 -37.20 -1.92 17.93
N SER A 6 -37.55 -3.19 18.14
CA SER A 6 -36.58 -4.28 18.25
C SER A 6 -35.88 -4.56 16.91
N LEU A 7 -36.62 -4.56 15.80
CA LEU A 7 -36.05 -4.68 14.45
C LEU A 7 -35.10 -3.51 14.09
N PHE A 8 -35.44 -2.29 14.50
CA PHE A 8 -34.59 -1.12 14.25
C PHE A 8 -33.26 -1.18 15.02
N LEU A 9 -33.30 -1.64 16.28
CA LEU A 9 -32.11 -1.79 17.10
C LEU A 9 -31.18 -2.89 16.58
N VAL A 10 -31.74 -4.03 16.17
CA VAL A 10 -30.97 -5.13 15.58
C VAL A 10 -30.33 -4.70 14.26
N GLY A 11 -31.08 -4.01 13.39
CA GLY A 11 -30.54 -3.48 12.14
C GLY A 11 -29.38 -2.50 12.36
N THR A 12 -29.55 -1.55 13.29
CA THR A 12 -28.50 -0.59 13.65
C THR A 12 -27.25 -1.28 14.19
N PHE A 13 -27.43 -2.29 15.05
CA PHE A 13 -26.31 -3.04 15.63
C PHE A 13 -25.51 -3.82 14.57
N LEU A 14 -26.18 -4.42 13.59
CA LEU A 14 -25.50 -5.13 12.49
C LEU A 14 -24.71 -4.17 11.58
N VAL A 15 -25.24 -2.98 11.31
CA VAL A 15 -24.51 -1.95 10.54
C VAL A 15 -23.27 -1.48 11.29
N ILE A 16 -23.36 -1.28 12.60
CA ILE A 16 -22.20 -0.91 13.43
C ILE A 16 -21.15 -2.02 13.41
N LEU A 17 -21.56 -3.30 13.54
CA LEU A 17 -20.65 -4.44 13.46
C LEU A 17 -19.98 -4.56 12.09
N ALA A 18 -20.71 -4.35 11.00
CA ALA A 18 -20.15 -4.36 9.65
C ALA A 18 -19.16 -3.20 9.44
N GLY A 19 -19.48 -2.00 9.93
CA GLY A 19 -18.58 -0.85 9.91
C GLY A 19 -17.32 -1.10 10.75
N PHE A 20 -17.47 -1.66 11.94
CA PHE A 20 -16.35 -2.01 12.81
C PHE A 20 -15.49 -3.12 12.18
N TRP A 21 -16.08 -4.12 11.55
CA TRP A 21 -15.34 -5.15 10.83
C TRP A 21 -14.58 -4.59 9.62
N TYR A 22 -15.18 -3.66 8.88
CA TYR A 22 -14.52 -2.99 7.77
C TYR A 22 -13.32 -2.16 8.27
N PHE A 23 -13.50 -1.33 9.30
CA PHE A 23 -12.44 -0.51 9.86
C PHE A 23 -11.35 -1.35 10.55
N CYS A 24 -11.71 -2.26 11.47
CA CYS A 24 -10.75 -3.10 12.18
C CYS A 24 -10.14 -4.19 11.29
N GLY A 25 -10.79 -4.62 10.22
CA GLY A 25 -10.23 -5.54 9.23
C GLY A 25 -9.15 -4.87 8.39
N VAL A 26 -9.36 -3.60 8.00
CA VAL A 26 -8.34 -2.78 7.36
C VAL A 26 -7.16 -2.55 8.30
N GLU A 27 -7.42 -2.27 9.59
CA GLU A 27 -6.36 -2.14 10.60
C GLU A 27 -5.65 -3.45 10.93
N ARG A 28 -6.33 -4.61 10.91
CA ARG A 28 -5.66 -5.92 11.10
C ARG A 28 -4.72 -6.23 9.94
N ASN A 29 -5.14 -5.96 8.71
CA ASN A 29 -4.25 -6.07 7.56
C ASN A 29 -3.10 -5.05 7.64
N TYR A 30 -3.38 -3.84 8.15
CA TYR A 30 -2.35 -2.82 8.39
C TYR A 30 -1.35 -3.26 9.46
N CYS A 31 -1.78 -3.84 10.58
CA CYS A 31 -0.93 -4.30 11.69
C CYS A 31 -0.17 -5.60 11.37
N ALA A 32 -0.78 -6.53 10.64
CA ALA A 32 -0.09 -7.72 10.14
C ALA A 32 0.99 -7.37 9.11
N VAL A 33 0.82 -6.26 8.38
CA VAL A 33 1.79 -5.74 7.44
C VAL A 33 2.79 -4.79 8.12
N SER A 34 2.42 -4.07 9.19
CA SER A 34 3.29 -3.14 9.95
C SER A 34 4.24 -3.83 10.92
N SER A 35 3.82 -4.96 11.50
CA SER A 35 4.65 -5.77 12.38
C SER A 35 5.80 -6.44 11.63
N ASN A 36 5.68 -6.59 10.31
CA ASN A 36 6.78 -6.94 9.44
C ASN A 36 7.48 -5.66 8.96
N ARG A 37 8.66 -5.38 9.53
CA ARG A 37 9.76 -4.70 8.82
C ARG A 37 10.25 -5.58 7.65
N GLY A 38 9.34 -6.03 6.80
CA GLY A 38 9.57 -6.97 5.73
C GLY A 38 9.76 -6.21 4.44
N SER A 39 10.97 -6.29 3.87
CA SER A 39 11.13 -6.00 2.45
C SER A 39 10.40 -7.10 1.69
N VAL A 40 9.26 -6.78 1.09
CA VAL A 40 8.60 -7.71 0.19
C VAL A 40 9.04 -7.35 -1.22
N GLU A 41 9.67 -8.29 -1.92
CA GLU A 41 10.03 -8.18 -3.33
C GLU A 41 8.77 -8.42 -4.17
N ILE A 42 7.89 -7.41 -4.21
CA ILE A 42 6.61 -7.52 -4.93
C ILE A 42 6.73 -6.76 -6.25
N GLY A 43 7.07 -7.46 -7.32
CA GLY A 43 6.88 -6.94 -8.68
C GLY A 43 5.40 -6.90 -9.10
N SER A 44 4.59 -7.85 -8.66
CA SER A 44 3.23 -8.02 -9.21
C SER A 44 2.16 -7.04 -8.72
N LYS A 45 2.39 -6.30 -7.64
CA LYS A 45 1.37 -5.43 -7.02
C LYS A 45 1.32 -4.03 -7.63
N PHE A 46 2.40 -3.59 -8.27
CA PHE A 46 2.57 -2.22 -8.77
C PHE A 46 2.84 -2.20 -10.28
N ASP A 47 2.49 -3.30 -10.97
CA ASP A 47 2.70 -3.55 -12.41
C ASP A 47 4.12 -3.24 -12.94
N ILE A 48 5.13 -3.30 -12.05
CA ILE A 48 6.54 -3.15 -12.36
C ILE A 48 7.26 -4.50 -12.22
N ARG A 49 8.11 -4.86 -13.17
CA ARG A 49 8.72 -6.20 -13.22
C ARG A 49 10.24 -6.13 -13.18
N ILE A 50 10.85 -7.15 -12.57
CA ILE A 50 12.29 -7.36 -12.70
C ILE A 50 12.60 -7.65 -14.18
N GLY A 51 13.61 -6.99 -14.73
CA GLY A 51 13.99 -7.02 -16.14
C GLY A 51 13.26 -6.00 -17.01
N GLN A 52 12.30 -5.26 -16.47
CA GLN A 52 11.66 -4.14 -17.19
C GLN A 52 12.63 -2.97 -17.32
N ASP A 53 12.51 -2.20 -18.41
CA ASP A 53 13.25 -0.96 -18.58
C ASP A 53 12.84 0.09 -17.53
N TYR A 54 13.82 0.87 -17.06
CA TYR A 54 13.58 1.91 -16.06
C TYR A 54 12.53 2.93 -16.53
N THR A 55 12.57 3.33 -17.80
CA THR A 55 11.66 4.36 -18.33
C THR A 55 10.19 3.93 -18.27
N SER A 56 9.89 2.68 -18.61
CA SER A 56 8.54 2.14 -18.49
C SER A 56 8.14 1.94 -17.03
N ALA A 57 9.07 1.49 -16.17
CA ALA A 57 8.80 1.37 -14.74
C ALA A 57 8.48 2.73 -14.10
N ASP A 58 9.23 3.78 -14.43
CA ASP A 58 9.00 5.15 -13.98
C ASP A 58 7.63 5.67 -14.43
N ARG A 59 7.24 5.40 -15.68
CA ARG A 59 5.94 5.79 -16.22
C ARG A 59 4.79 5.08 -15.49
N THR A 60 4.91 3.77 -15.27
CA THR A 60 3.89 2.99 -14.53
C THR A 60 3.73 3.54 -13.11
N LEU A 61 4.84 3.76 -12.39
CA LEU A 61 4.78 4.28 -11.03
C LEU A 61 4.15 5.67 -10.95
N LYS A 62 4.48 6.57 -11.88
CA LYS A 62 3.87 7.91 -11.93
C LYS A 62 2.38 7.88 -12.30
N ALA A 63 1.95 6.91 -13.11
CA ALA A 63 0.54 6.71 -13.42
C ALA A 63 -0.26 6.24 -12.19
N ASP A 64 0.35 5.43 -11.32
CA ASP A 64 -0.21 4.94 -10.06
C ASP A 64 -0.05 5.93 -8.89
N GLU A 65 0.05 7.24 -9.18
CA GLU A 65 0.15 8.32 -8.19
C GLU A 65 1.37 8.26 -7.25
N PHE A 66 2.41 7.53 -7.62
CA PHE A 66 3.69 7.63 -6.93
C PHE A 66 4.47 8.86 -7.39
N LYS A 67 4.99 9.62 -6.42
CA LYS A 67 5.88 10.75 -6.70
C LYS A 67 7.32 10.32 -6.58
N PHE A 68 8.13 10.70 -7.54
CA PHE A 68 9.57 10.55 -7.44
C PHE A 68 10.09 11.32 -6.21
N GLY A 69 10.81 10.63 -5.33
CA GLY A 69 11.39 11.19 -4.13
C GLY A 69 12.84 11.60 -4.36
N TYR A 70 13.71 10.60 -4.55
CA TYR A 70 15.13 10.81 -4.79
C TYR A 70 15.77 9.61 -5.47
N GLN A 71 16.97 9.82 -6.02
CA GLN A 71 17.85 8.77 -6.49
C GLN A 71 19.11 8.73 -5.64
N LYS A 72 19.60 7.53 -5.33
CA LYS A 72 20.89 7.29 -4.71
C LYS A 72 21.56 6.12 -5.41
N ASP A 73 22.70 6.39 -6.05
CA ASP A 73 23.42 5.43 -6.88
C ASP A 73 22.50 4.84 -7.96
N ASN A 74 22.37 3.52 -7.99
CA ASN A 74 21.49 2.78 -8.89
C ASN A 74 20.07 2.56 -8.33
N LYS A 75 19.70 3.26 -7.24
CA LYS A 75 18.40 3.12 -6.58
C LYS A 75 17.54 4.36 -6.77
N PHE A 76 16.29 4.14 -7.16
CA PHE A 76 15.29 5.17 -7.37
C PHE A 76 14.15 4.95 -6.37
N VAL A 77 13.80 6.01 -5.65
CA VAL A 77 12.80 5.96 -4.59
C VAL A 77 11.57 6.77 -4.98
N TYR A 78 10.41 6.13 -4.90
CA TYR A 78 9.10 6.68 -5.22
C TYR A 78 8.23 6.64 -3.97
N ARG A 79 7.64 7.78 -3.60
CA ARG A 79 6.77 7.89 -2.43
C ARG A 79 5.31 7.83 -2.88
N GLU A 80 4.53 6.97 -2.23
CA GLU A 80 3.09 6.92 -2.41
C GLU A 80 2.46 8.18 -1.82
N THR A 81 1.54 8.80 -2.55
CA THR A 81 0.86 10.02 -2.11
C THR A 81 -0.42 9.76 -1.32
N SER A 82 -0.83 8.50 -1.21
CA SER A 82 -2.02 8.07 -0.48
C SER A 82 -1.82 8.09 1.04
N TRP A 83 -2.91 7.86 1.79
CA TRP A 83 -2.91 7.80 3.26
C TRP A 83 -1.98 6.73 3.86
N ARG A 84 -1.54 5.75 3.04
CA ARG A 84 -0.71 4.62 3.49
C ARG A 84 0.77 4.97 3.68
N ARG A 85 1.22 6.13 3.18
CA ARG A 85 2.57 6.70 3.35
C ARG A 85 3.71 5.67 3.17
N GLY A 86 3.70 4.90 2.09
CA GLY A 86 4.81 4.00 1.77
C GLY A 86 5.77 4.58 0.72
N TYR A 87 6.87 3.87 0.47
CA TYR A 87 7.78 4.15 -0.64
C TYR A 87 8.26 2.88 -1.33
N ILE A 88 8.34 2.93 -2.66
CA ILE A 88 8.94 1.91 -3.52
C ILE A 88 10.39 2.32 -3.76
N GLU A 89 11.31 1.40 -3.55
CA GLU A 89 12.71 1.47 -3.97
C GLU A 89 12.89 0.49 -5.13
N ILE A 90 13.22 1.00 -6.31
CA ILE A 90 13.66 0.19 -7.45
C ILE A 90 15.17 0.32 -7.61
N THR A 91 15.86 -0.79 -7.87
CA THR A 91 17.29 -0.81 -8.25
C THR A 91 17.37 -1.12 -9.73
N VAL A 92 18.18 -0.35 -10.45
CA VAL A 92 18.34 -0.45 -11.91
C VAL A 92 19.80 -0.71 -12.24
N GLU A 93 20.07 -1.76 -13.00
CA GLU A 93 21.40 -2.06 -13.54
C GLU A 93 21.27 -2.24 -15.05
N ASP A 94 22.16 -1.63 -15.83
CA ASP A 94 22.13 -1.66 -17.30
C ASP A 94 20.75 -1.30 -17.90
N ASP A 95 20.12 -0.25 -17.36
CA ASP A 95 18.76 0.24 -17.71
C ASP A 95 17.60 -0.73 -17.39
N ALA A 96 17.88 -1.87 -16.77
CA ALA A 96 16.89 -2.85 -16.36
C ALA A 96 16.66 -2.86 -14.84
N VAL A 97 15.41 -2.97 -14.42
CA VAL A 97 15.04 -3.09 -13.00
C VAL A 97 15.51 -4.46 -12.49
N THR A 98 16.46 -4.49 -11.55
CA THR A 98 16.98 -5.74 -10.97
C THR A 98 16.36 -6.07 -9.63
N LYS A 99 15.88 -5.06 -8.91
CA LYS A 99 15.28 -5.23 -7.58
C LYS A 99 14.14 -4.25 -7.36
N ILE A 100 13.07 -4.74 -6.75
CA ILE A 100 11.92 -3.93 -6.34
C ILE A 100 11.70 -4.17 -4.86
N ARG A 101 11.61 -3.10 -4.08
CA ARG A 101 11.36 -3.18 -2.64
C ARG A 101 10.29 -2.18 -2.26
N TRP A 102 9.23 -2.67 -1.63
CA TRP A 102 8.26 -1.81 -0.95
C TRP A 102 8.61 -1.66 0.52
N ARG A 103 8.54 -0.44 1.04
CA ARG A 103 8.69 -0.15 2.47
C ARG A 103 7.55 0.76 2.91
N TYR A 104 6.97 0.42 4.06
CA TYR A 104 6.03 1.30 4.75
C TYR A 104 6.80 2.27 5.62
N ASP A 105 6.47 3.56 5.53
CA ASP A 105 6.97 4.57 6.43
C ASP A 105 5.89 4.85 7.49
N PHE A 106 5.98 4.16 8.63
CA PHE A 106 5.07 4.40 9.76
C PHE A 106 5.46 5.64 10.57
N MET A 107 6.45 6.44 10.15
CA MET A 107 6.77 7.70 10.82
C MET A 107 5.75 8.79 10.46
N ALA A 108 4.58 8.69 11.08
CA ALA A 108 3.90 9.85 11.61
C ALA A 108 4.23 9.92 13.10
N ILE A 109 5.24 10.73 13.45
CA ILE A 109 5.37 11.69 14.56
C ILE A 109 6.80 12.24 14.48
#